data_AF-A0A0F9EIA5-F1
#
_entry.id   AF-A0A0F9EIA5-F1
#
_cell.length_a   1.000
_cell.length_b   1.000
_cell.length_c   1.000
_cell.angle_alpha   90.00
_cell.angle_beta   90.00
_cell.angle_gamma   90.00
#
_symmetry.space_group_name_H-M   'P 1'
#
loop_
_entity.id
_entity.type
_entity.pdbx_description
1 polymer ?
#
loop_
_entity_poly.entity_id
_entity_poly.type
_entity_poly.pdbx_seq_one_letter_code
_entity_poly.pdbx_strand_id
1 'polypeptide(L)' 'MEPKELERIMKQLGFKNSESFAEWFEVHPATVYRWRNGEIAIPDKSARLIRMLAREGAA' A
#
# COMPACT_ATOMS: atom_id res chain seq x y z
N MET A 1 -9.23 -2.01 -3.96
CA MET A 1 -8.82 -1.25 -2.76
C MET A 1 -8.77 0.20 -3.16
N GLU A 2 -9.36 1.09 -2.37
CA GLU A 2 -9.41 2.51 -2.70
C GLU A 2 -8.08 3.22 -2.37
N PRO A 3 -7.68 4.28 -3.09
CA PRO A 3 -6.43 4.99 -2.81
C PRO A 3 -6.35 5.55 -1.37
N LYS A 4 -7.47 6.06 -0.84
CA LYS A 4 -7.59 6.52 0.56
C LYS A 4 -7.38 5.40 1.58
N GLU A 5 -7.79 4.17 1.22
CA GLU A 5 -7.59 3.00 2.07
C GLU A 5 -6.10 2.63 2.13
N LEU A 6 -5.42 2.63 0.98
CA LEU A 6 -3.97 2.40 0.90
C LEU A 6 -3.19 3.45 1.71
N GLU A 7 -3.52 4.73 1.56
CA GLU A 7 -2.86 5.81 2.31
C GLU A 7 -3.01 5.63 3.83
N ARG A 8 -4.21 5.24 4.29
CA ARG A 8 -4.46 4.94 5.71
C ARG A 8 -3.59 3.78 6.20
N ILE A 9 -3.51 2.69 5.43
CA ILE A 9 -2.68 1.52 5.78
C ILE A 9 -1.20 1.90 5.82
N MET A 10 -0.71 2.66 4.85
CA MET A 10 0.68 3.13 4.83
C MET A 10 1.01 3.94 6.09
N LYS A 11 0.14 4.86 6.49
CA LYS A 11 0.30 5.64 7.73
C LYS A 11 0.27 4.75 8.97
N GLN A 12 -0.64 3.79 9.02
CA GLN A 12 -0.77 2.84 10.13
C GLN A 12 0.51 2.01 10.31
N LEU A 13 1.13 1.59 9.22
CA LEU A 13 2.39 0.83 9.22
C LEU A 13 3.65 1.72 9.33
N GLY A 14 3.48 3.03 9.49
CA GLY A 14 4.61 3.96 9.70
C GLY A 14 5.37 4.36 8.42
N PHE A 15 4.86 4.05 7.22
CA PHE A 15 5.51 4.44 5.97
C PHE A 15 5.28 5.92 5.67
N LYS A 16 6.37 6.65 5.42
CA LYS A 16 6.35 8.10 5.18
C LYS A 16 6.16 8.47 3.70
N ASN A 17 6.52 7.58 2.78
CA ASN A 17 6.46 7.85 1.35
C ASN A 17 6.18 6.56 0.56
N SER A 18 5.93 6.71 -0.74
CA SER A 18 5.65 5.59 -1.64
C SER A 18 6.88 4.71 -1.88
N GLU A 19 8.09 5.26 -1.78
CA GLU A 19 9.34 4.51 -2.00
C GLU A 19 9.57 3.47 -0.91
N SER A 20 9.48 3.85 0.37
CA SER A 20 9.72 2.93 1.48
C SER A 20 8.66 1.84 1.58
N PHE A 21 7.41 2.15 1.23
CA PHE A 21 6.35 1.14 1.11
C PHE A 21 6.59 0.23 -0.09
N ALA A 22 7.03 0.77 -1.22
CA ALA A 22 7.31 -0.02 -2.42
C ALA A 22 8.47 -0.99 -2.23
N GLU A 23 9.54 -0.56 -1.56
CA GLU A 23 10.66 -1.41 -1.16
C GLU A 23 10.19 -2.55 -0.25
N TRP A 24 9.44 -2.23 0.82
CA TRP A 24 8.91 -3.24 1.74
C TRP A 24 7.93 -4.22 1.06
N PHE A 25 7.12 -3.73 0.11
CA PHE A 25 6.15 -4.54 -0.61
C PHE A 25 6.72 -5.19 -1.90
N GLU A 26 8.00 -5.02 -2.17
CA GLU A 26 8.73 -5.54 -3.34
C GLU A 26 8.08 -5.18 -4.69
N VAL A 27 7.71 -3.91 -4.86
CA VAL A 27 7.18 -3.36 -6.12
C VAL A 27 7.93 -2.09 -6.52
N HIS A 28 7.79 -1.69 -7.78
CA HIS A 28 8.39 -0.43 -8.24
C HIS A 28 7.71 0.79 -7.57
N PRO A 29 8.43 1.83 -7.12
CA PRO A 29 7.85 3.01 -6.46
C PRO A 29 6.75 3.72 -7.27
N ALA A 30 6.93 3.78 -8.58
CA ALA A 30 5.92 4.33 -9.49
C ALA A 30 4.59 3.58 -9.42
N THR A 31 4.59 2.27 -9.17
CA THR A 31 3.36 1.48 -9.03
C THR A 31 2.54 1.96 -7.83
N VAL A 32 3.20 2.16 -6.68
CA VAL A 32 2.55 2.65 -5.45
C VAL A 32 2.07 4.08 -5.62
N TYR A 33 2.84 4.95 -6.30
CA TYR A 33 2.41 6.30 -6.63
C TYR A 33 1.09 6.29 -7.44
N ARG A 34 1.04 5.47 -8.50
CA ARG A 34 -0.15 5.34 -9.35
C ARG A 34 -1.35 4.74 -8.60
N TRP A 35 -1.13 3.80 -7.69
CA TRP A 35 -2.17 3.30 -6.79
C TRP A 35 -2.74 4.39 -5.87
N ARG A 36 -1.88 5.20 -5.27
CA ARG A 36 -2.27 6.29 -4.35
C ARG A 36 -3.02 7.43 -5.03
N ASN A 37 -2.76 7.66 -6.31
CA ASN A 37 -3.46 8.67 -7.09
C ASN A 37 -4.72 8.11 -7.78
N GLY A 38 -4.97 6.80 -7.70
CA GLY A 38 -6.08 6.17 -8.41
C GLY A 38 -5.89 6.08 -9.93
N GLU A 39 -4.67 6.25 -10.43
CA GLU A 39 -4.35 6.14 -11.86
C GLU A 39 -4.45 4.70 -12.36
N ILE A 40 -4.12 3.73 -11.49
CA ILE A 40 -4.32 2.31 -11.75
C ILE A 40 -4.90 1.64 -10.51
N ALA A 41 -5.71 0.60 -10.74
CA ALA A 41 -6.24 -0.21 -9.65
C ALA A 41 -5.13 -1.06 -9.00
N ILE A 42 -5.27 -1.32 -7.70
CA ILE A 42 -4.45 -2.29 -6.98
C ILE A 42 -4.98 -3.69 -7.29
N PRO A 43 -4.16 -4.62 -7.81
CA PRO A 43 -4.59 -5.99 -8.05
C PRO A 43 -5.15 -6.65 -6.78
N ASP A 44 -6.20 -7.46 -6.92
CA ASP A 44 -6.94 -8.02 -5.77
C ASP A 44 -6.05 -8.83 -4.82
N LYS A 45 -5.12 -9.62 -5.37
CA LYS A 45 -4.15 -10.38 -4.55
C LYS A 45 -3.28 -9.46 -3.70
N SER A 46 -2.77 -8.38 -4.29
CA SER A 46 -1.97 -7.37 -3.59
C SER A 46 -2.81 -6.64 -2.53
N ALA A 47 -4.03 -6.22 -2.87
CA ALA A 47 -4.94 -5.57 -1.94
C ALA A 47 -5.26 -6.46 -0.72
N ARG A 48 -5.50 -7.76 -0.94
CA ARG A 48 -5.72 -8.73 0.14
C ARG A 48 -4.50 -8.88 1.04
N LEU A 49 -3.32 -8.99 0.45
CA LEU A 49 -2.06 -9.11 1.19
C LEU A 49 -1.77 -7.87 2.04
N ILE A 50 -1.89 -6.67 1.45
CA ILE A 50 -1.70 -5.40 2.15
C ILE A 50 -2.62 -5.29 3.36
N ARG A 51 -3.91 -5.66 3.21
CA ARG A 51 -4.88 -5.66 4.32
C ARG A 51 -4.53 -6.67 5.41
N MET A 52 -4.00 -7.83 5.04
CA MET A 52 -3.60 -8.88 6.00
C MET A 52 -2.41 -8.40 6.84
N LEU A 53 -1.36 -7.90 6.18
CA LEU A 53 -0.17 -7.36 6.85
C LEU A 53 -0.50 -6.16 7.74
N ALA A 54 -1.43 -5.30 7.30
CA ALA A 54 -1.94 -4.20 8.11
C ALA A 54 -2.68 -4.65 9.37
N ARG A 55 -3.29 -5.84 9.38
CA ARG A 55 -3.95 -6.38 10.57
C ARG A 55 -2.95 -6.99 11.54
N GLU A 56 -1.92 -7.66 11.02
CA GLU A 56 -0.87 -8.30 11.83
C GLU A 56 0.06 -7.27 12.48
N GLY A 57 0.46 -6.22 11.75
CA GLY A 57 1.31 -5.16 12.29
C GLY A 57 0.62 -4.19 13.27
N ALA A 58 -0.68 -4.38 13.54
CA ALA A 58 -1.45 -3.58 14.50
C ALA A 58 -1.58 -4.25 15.88
N ALA A 59 -1.10 -5.50 16.02
CA ALA A 59 -1.09 -6.27 17.25
C ALA A 59 0.26 -6.12 17.97
#